data_AF-A0A536EQ02-F1
#
_entry.id   AF-A0A536EQ02-F1
#
_cell.length_a   1.000
_cell.length_b   1.000
_cell.length_c   1.000
_cell.angle_alpha   90.00
_cell.angle_beta   90.00
_cell.angle_gamma   90.00
#
_symmetry.space_group_name_H-M   'P 1'
#
loop_
_entity.id
_entity.type
_entity.pdbx_description
1 polymer ?
#
loop_
_entity_poly.entity_id
_entity_poly.type
_entity_poly.pdbx_seq_one_letter_code
_entity_poly.pdbx_strand_id
1 'polypeptide(L)' 'MALKVRVMASHGPMRKGAMPALVYRAEAYEETDRFREPQWGCTHNHDSVEDAFNCGLSWLHEQSDDSAAETA' A
#
# COMPACT_ATOMS: atom_id res chain seq x y z
N MET A 1 -0.98 17.53 6.08
CA MET A 1 -1.34 16.74 4.88
C MET A 1 -1.80 15.37 5.37
N ALA A 2 -2.91 14.83 4.87
CA ALA A 2 -3.45 13.54 5.33
C ALA A 2 -3.22 12.48 4.25
N LEU A 3 -2.44 11.45 4.58
CA LEU A 3 -2.20 10.30 3.72
C LEU A 3 -3.28 9.24 3.95
N LYS A 4 -3.68 8.56 2.87
CA LYS A 4 -4.61 7.42 2.91
C LYS A 4 -4.02 6.22 2.19
N VAL A 5 -4.36 5.04 2.70
CA VAL A 5 -3.96 3.75 2.13
C VAL A 5 -5.05 3.23 1.19
N ARG A 6 -4.67 2.68 0.04
CA ARG A 6 -5.50 1.83 -0.82
C ARG A 6 -4.82 0.48 -1.04
N VAL A 7 -5.62 -0.54 -1.34
CA VAL A 7 -5.12 -1.86 -1.76
C VAL A 7 -5.39 -2.03 -3.25
N MET A 8 -4.33 -2.36 -3.99
CA MET A 8 -4.38 -2.66 -5.41
C MET A 8 -4.29 -4.17 -5.61
N ALA A 9 -5.24 -4.73 -6.36
CA ALA A 9 -5.22 -6.13 -6.77
C ALA A 9 -4.65 -6.25 -8.19
N SER A 10 -3.77 -7.22 -8.40
CA SER A 10 -3.22 -7.55 -9.71
C SER A 10 -3.07 -9.05 -9.88
N HIS A 11 -2.88 -9.53 -11.10
CA HIS A 11 -2.59 -10.94 -11.33
C HIS A 11 -1.12 -11.21 -11.01
N GLY A 12 -0.87 -12.24 -10.21
CA GLY A 12 0.47 -12.75 -9.96
C GLY A 12 1.10 -13.34 -11.24
N PRO A 13 2.36 -13.81 -11.15
CA PRO A 13 3.06 -14.38 -12.30
C PRO A 13 2.29 -15.55 -12.91
N MET A 14 2.09 -15.52 -14.24
CA MET A 14 1.42 -16.61 -14.96
C MET A 14 2.20 -17.91 -14.78
N ARG A 15 1.54 -18.92 -14.21
CA ARG A 15 2.03 -20.31 -14.22
C ARG A 15 1.32 -21.06 -15.34
N LYS A 16 2.04 -21.88 -16.10
CA LYS A 16 1.50 -22.63 -17.25
C LYS A 16 0.25 -23.42 -16.82
N GLY A 17 -0.88 -23.13 -17.47
CA GLY A 17 -2.11 -23.93 -17.36
C GLY A 17 -3.09 -23.54 -16.24
N ALA A 18 -2.82 -22.50 -15.45
CA ALA A 18 -3.74 -22.02 -14.42
C ALA A 18 -3.98 -20.51 -14.53
N MET A 19 -5.21 -20.06 -14.20
CA MET A 19 -5.50 -18.64 -14.01
C MET A 19 -4.60 -18.11 -12.87
N PRO A 20 -3.84 -17.02 -13.06
CA PRO A 20 -2.94 -16.54 -12.03
C PRO A 20 -3.72 -16.09 -10.79
N ALA A 21 -3.23 -16.43 -9.61
CA ALA A 21 -3.79 -15.94 -8.37
C ALA A 21 -3.71 -14.42 -8.31
N LEU A 22 -4.69 -13.79 -7.67
CA LEU A 22 -4.61 -12.37 -7.34
C LEU A 22 -3.53 -12.17 -6.28
N VAL A 23 -2.73 -11.13 -6.48
CA VAL A 23 -1.79 -10.61 -5.50
C VAL A 23 -2.17 -9.17 -5.17
N TYR A 24 -1.97 -8.79 -3.92
CA TYR A 24 -2.37 -7.50 -3.38
C TYR A 24 -1.16 -6.68 -2.98
N ARG A 25 -1.22 -5.37 -3.21
CA ARG A 25 -0.20 -4.40 -2.79
C ARG A 25 -0.86 -3.20 -2.14
N ALA A 26 -0.26 -2.67 -1.09
CA ALA A 26 -0.67 -1.39 -0.52
C ALA A 26 0.03 -0.23 -1.20
N GLU A 27 -0.74 0.84 -1.38
CA GLU A 27 -0.25 2.13 -1.86
C GLU A 27 -0.81 3.23 -0.95
N ALA A 28 -0.01 4.27 -0.72
CA ALA A 28 -0.44 5.46 -0.01
C ALA A 28 -0.43 6.66 -0.94
N TYR A 29 -1.44 7.52 -0.78
CA TYR A 29 -1.64 8.71 -1.58
C TYR A 29 -2.19 9.84 -0.71
N GLU A 30 -2.05 11.08 -1.16
CA GLU A 30 -2.64 12.23 -0.47
C GLU A 30 -4.16 12.24 -0.65
N GLU A 31 -4.91 12.38 0.45
CA GLU A 31 -6.37 12.40 0.41
C GLU A 31 -6.92 13.52 -0.50
N THR A 32 -6.24 14.66 -0.51
CA THR A 32 -6.60 15.83 -1.30
C THR A 32 -6.17 15.72 -2.76
N ASP A 33 -5.33 14.75 -3.12
CA ASP A 33 -4.95 14.53 -4.51
C ASP A 33 -6.10 13.86 -5.29
N ARG A 34 -6.64 14.63 -6.24
CA ARG A 34 -7.72 14.20 -7.13
C ARG A 34 -7.31 13.02 -8.00
N PHE A 35 -6.05 12.92 -8.39
CA PHE A 35 -5.54 11.86 -9.25
C PHE A 35 -5.19 10.60 -8.47
N ARG A 36 -5.08 10.70 -7.14
CA ARG A 36 -4.69 9.62 -6.24
C ARG A 36 -3.38 8.98 -6.71
N GLU A 37 -2.41 9.82 -7.04
CA GLU A 37 -1.06 9.40 -7.38
C GLU A 37 -0.42 8.75 -6.14
N PRO A 38 0.17 7.55 -6.29
CA PRO A 38 0.80 6.87 -5.19
C PRO A 38 2.10 7.60 -4.82
N GLN A 39 2.18 8.11 -3.60
CA GLN A 39 3.43 8.64 -3.03
C GLN A 39 4.31 7.52 -2.47
N TRP A 40 3.69 6.42 -2.09
CA TRP A 40 4.36 5.22 -1.63
C TRP A 40 3.59 3.98 -2.08
N GLY A 41 4.31 2.86 -2.23
CA GLY A 41 3.71 1.54 -2.34
C GLY A 41 4.67 0.45 -1.90
N CYS A 42 4.14 -0.60 -1.28
CA CYS A 42 4.96 -1.72 -0.82
C CYS A 42 5.64 -2.42 -2.01
N THR A 43 6.88 -2.88 -1.82
CA THR A 43 7.69 -3.51 -2.88
C THR A 43 7.43 -5.00 -3.06
N HIS A 44 6.61 -5.59 -2.18
CA HIS A 44 6.29 -7.01 -2.15
C HIS A 44 4.79 -7.24 -2.35
N ASN A 45 4.45 -8.49 -2.65
CA ASN A 45 3.08 -8.94 -2.88
C ASN A 45 2.51 -9.60 -1.62
N HIS A 46 1.22 -9.43 -1.40
CA HIS A 46 0.46 -10.12 -0.37
C HIS A 46 -0.57 -11.07 -0.99
N ASP A 47 -0.86 -12.15 -0.28
CA ASP A 47 -1.86 -13.15 -0.70
C ASP A 47 -3.28 -12.76 -0.26
N SER A 48 -3.42 -11.79 0.65
CA SER A 48 -4.71 -11.29 1.13
C SER A 48 -4.81 -9.76 1.11
N VAL A 49 -6.03 -9.25 1.01
CA VAL A 49 -6.34 -7.80 1.09
C VAL A 49 -6.00 -7.26 2.49
N GLU A 50 -6.30 -8.04 3.53
CA GLU A 50 -6.08 -7.66 4.92
C GLU A 50 -4.59 -7.47 5.22
N ASP A 51 -3.74 -8.40 4.77
CA ASP A 51 -2.28 -8.30 4.95
C ASP A 51 -1.71 -7.07 4.23
N ALA A 52 -2.17 -6.81 3.00
CA ALA A 52 -1.76 -5.62 2.27
C ALA A 52 -2.20 -4.35 3.01
N PHE A 53 -3.45 -4.28 3.46
CA PHE A 53 -3.97 -3.12 4.18
C PHE A 53 -3.19 -2.86 5.48
N ASN A 54 -2.92 -3.91 6.26
CA ASN A 54 -2.13 -3.83 7.48
C ASN A 54 -0.69 -3.36 7.20
N CYS A 55 -0.06 -3.82 6.11
CA CYS A 55 1.25 -3.32 5.68
C CYS A 55 1.24 -1.81 5.43
N GLY A 56 0.22 -1.31 4.73
CA GLY A 56 0.06 0.13 4.48
C GLY A 56 -0.19 0.92 5.77
N LEU A 57 -0.98 0.38 6.71
CA LEU A 57 -1.20 1.02 8.01
C LEU A 57 0.09 1.08 8.84
N SER A 58 0.87 0.00 8.90
CA SER A 58 2.17 0.00 9.59
C SER A 58 3.08 1.11 9.06
N TRP A 59 3.22 1.22 7.74
CA TRP A 59 3.99 2.30 7.12
C TRP A 59 3.43 3.69 7.45
N LEU A 60 2.10 3.87 7.41
CA LEU A 60 1.46 5.15 7.74
C LEU A 60 1.70 5.56 9.20
N HIS A 61 1.73 4.60 10.12
CA HIS A 61 2.07 4.83 11.52
C HIS A 61 3.53 5.27 11.68
N GLU A 62 4.48 4.61 11.00
CA GLU A 62 5.91 5.00 11.00
C GLU A 62 6.11 6.45 10.52
N GLN A 63 5.40 6.87 9.47
CA GLN A 63 5.47 8.25 8.97
C GLN A 63 4.92 9.30 9.96
N SER A 64 3.95 8.89 10.78
CA SER A 64 3.35 9.77 11.79
C SER A 64 4.29 9.99 12.97
N ASP A 65 5.04 8.95 13.34
CA ASP A 65 6.04 9.01 14.42
C ASP A 65 7.28 9.83 14.00
N ASP A 66 7.70 9.73 12.73
CA ASP A 66 8.83 10.52 12.21
C ASP A 66 8.50 12.03 12.14
N SER A 67 7.24 12.37 11.83
CA SER A 67 6.76 13.77 11.85
C SER A 67 6.70 14.37 13.26
N ALA A 68 6.68 13.55 14.32
CA ALA A 68 6.68 14.02 15.70
C ALA A 68 8.10 14.23 16.27
N ALA A 69 9.13 13.63 15.65
CA ALA A 69 10.51 13.70 16.10
C ALA A 69 11.26 14.97 15.64
N GLU A 70 10.82 15.64 14.56
CA GLU A 70 11.45 16.87 14.03
C GLU A 70 11.08 18.16 14.78
N THR A 71 10.30 18.09 15.87
CA THR A 71 9.91 19.28 16.66
C THR A 71 10.53 19.37 18.07
N ALA A 72 11.64 18.67 18.33
CA ALA A 72 12.33 18.68 19.63
C ALA A 72 13.64 19.50 19.63
#